data_AF-A0A914TTL7-F1
#
_entry.id   AF-A0A914TTL7-F1
#
_cell.length_a   1.000
_cell.length_b   1.000
_cell.length_c   1.000
_cell.angle_alpha   90.00
_cell.angle_beta   90.00
_cell.angle_gamma   90.00
#
_symmetry.space_group_name_H-M   'P 1'
#
loop_
_entity.id
_entity.type
_entity.pdbx_description
1 polymer ?
#
loop_
_entity_poly.entity_id
_entity_poly.type
_entity_poly.pdbx_seq_one_letter_code
_entity_poly.pdbx_strand_id
1 'polypeptide(L)'
;LQCNLDKPCCWVNVPSPEDQIDWQVASGVPESQAFQGVNIQGNYLVAYAAGAAPSDEAQFASCSIACASSPIRVRARHWQSRDVLLQVCQRESFPNSVNFNPLLNCQEFPVVQGLGYTEVVLPKASLIDIVFVASNLV
;
A
#
# COMPACT_ATOMS: atom_id res chain seq x y z
N LEU A 1 6.19 3.46 13.40
CA LEU A 1 6.77 3.79 12.08
C LEU A 1 5.95 4.93 11.47
N GLN A 2 6.58 5.96 10.90
CA GLN A 2 5.89 7.03 10.15
C GLN A 2 6.69 7.29 8.87
N CYS A 3 6.03 7.34 7.72
CA CYS A 3 6.63 7.74 6.44
C CYS A 3 5.79 8.84 5.80
N ASN A 4 6.45 9.95 5.44
CA ASN A 4 5.87 11.08 4.71
C ASN A 4 6.50 11.25 3.31
N LEU A 5 7.34 10.31 2.86
CA LEU A 5 7.97 10.27 1.53
C LEU A 5 8.89 11.46 1.17
N ASP A 6 9.00 12.48 2.02
CA ASP A 6 9.99 13.57 1.90
C ASP A 6 11.41 13.13 2.27
N LYS A 7 11.53 12.04 3.03
CA LYS A 7 12.79 11.38 3.40
C LYS A 7 12.72 9.90 3.05
N PRO A 8 13.85 9.24 2.74
CA PRO A 8 13.89 7.81 2.50
C PRO A 8 13.27 7.06 3.68
N CYS A 9 12.14 6.40 3.46
CA CYS A 9 11.60 5.44 4.40
C CYS A 9 11.94 4.04 3.92
N CYS A 10 11.97 3.09 4.84
CA CYS A 10 12.40 1.72 4.58
C CYS A 10 11.42 0.89 3.72
N TRP A 11 10.45 1.56 3.09
CA TRP A 11 9.42 0.89 2.31
C TRP A 11 9.91 0.65 0.89
N VAL A 12 9.55 -0.49 0.32
CA VAL A 12 10.04 -0.94 -0.99
C VAL A 12 8.96 -1.67 -1.78
N ASN A 13 9.05 -1.60 -3.11
CA ASN A 13 8.28 -2.48 -3.98
C ASN A 13 8.65 -3.94 -3.69
N VAL A 14 7.65 -4.80 -3.63
CA VAL A 14 7.85 -6.23 -3.45
C VAL A 14 8.06 -6.86 -4.82
N PRO A 15 9.16 -7.59 -5.06
CA PRO A 15 9.34 -8.31 -6.32
C PRO A 15 8.39 -9.52 -6.35
N SER A 16 7.57 -9.65 -7.39
CA SER A 16 6.73 -10.83 -7.62
C SER A 16 7.23 -11.68 -8.80
N PRO A 17 6.96 -12.99 -8.78
CA PRO A 17 7.24 -13.87 -9.92
C PRO A 17 6.33 -13.64 -11.14
N GLU A 18 5.17 -13.01 -10.98
CA GLU A 18 4.23 -12.67 -12.07
C GLU A 18 3.98 -11.16 -12.13
N ASP A 19 3.73 -10.65 -13.34
CA ASP A 19 3.64 -9.24 -13.73
C ASP A 19 2.94 -8.35 -12.68
N GLN A 20 3.74 -7.55 -11.96
CA GLN A 20 3.26 -6.57 -10.98
C GLN A 20 3.49 -5.15 -11.46
N ILE A 21 2.62 -4.25 -11.00
CA ILE A 21 2.76 -2.82 -11.20
C ILE A 21 3.54 -2.25 -10.03
N ASP A 22 4.61 -1.52 -10.32
CA ASP A 22 5.39 -0.86 -9.28
C ASP A 22 4.65 0.36 -8.73
N TRP A 23 4.68 0.53 -7.41
CA TRP A 23 4.36 1.81 -6.80
C TRP A 23 5.45 2.83 -7.13
N GLN A 24 5.03 4.01 -7.55
CA GLN A 24 5.90 5.11 -7.91
C GLN A 24 5.76 6.26 -6.92
N VAL A 25 6.86 6.95 -6.65
CA VAL A 25 6.84 8.21 -5.89
C VAL A 25 6.62 9.35 -6.87
N ALA A 26 5.54 10.09 -6.67
CA ALA A 26 5.21 11.30 -7.41
C ALA A 26 5.22 12.51 -6.48
N SER A 27 5.31 13.71 -7.07
CA SER A 27 5.37 14.97 -6.32
C SER A 27 4.52 16.04 -7.00
N GLY A 28 3.98 16.96 -6.22
CA GLY A 28 3.15 18.06 -6.73
C GLY A 28 1.66 17.74 -6.77
N VAL A 29 0.88 18.60 -7.42
CA VAL A 29 -0.57 18.39 -7.56
C VAL A 29 -0.81 17.43 -8.73
N PRO A 30 -1.59 16.35 -8.54
CA PRO A 30 -1.90 15.44 -9.64
C PRO A 30 -2.60 16.18 -10.80
N GLU A 31 -2.03 16.14 -12.00
CA GLU A 31 -2.57 16.83 -13.18
C GLU A 31 -3.66 16.03 -13.91
N SER A 32 -3.80 14.73 -13.61
CA SER A 32 -4.76 13.86 -14.30
C SER A 32 -6.19 14.13 -13.85
N GLN A 33 -7.13 14.11 -14.81
CA GLN A 33 -8.57 14.24 -14.56
C GLN A 33 -9.11 13.18 -13.60
N ALA A 34 -8.43 12.03 -13.50
CA ALA A 34 -8.80 10.98 -12.54
C ALA A 34 -8.72 11.47 -11.08
N PHE A 35 -7.82 12.40 -10.78
CA PHE A 35 -7.59 12.94 -9.43
C PHE A 35 -8.38 14.24 -9.17
N GLN A 36 -9.42 14.54 -9.95
CA GLN A 36 -10.20 15.78 -9.78
C GLN A 36 -10.72 15.94 -8.34
N GLY A 37 -10.30 17.04 -7.69
CA GLY A 37 -10.65 17.36 -6.30
C GLY A 37 -9.69 16.83 -5.24
N VAL A 38 -8.63 16.11 -5.62
CA VAL A 38 -7.60 15.60 -4.71
C VAL A 38 -6.46 16.61 -4.58
N ASN A 39 -6.48 17.39 -3.49
CA ASN A 39 -5.38 18.30 -3.16
C ASN A 39 -4.33 17.57 -2.28
N ILE A 40 -3.37 16.93 -2.96
CA ILE A 40 -2.17 16.38 -2.33
C ILE A 40 -1.06 17.44 -2.45
N GLN A 41 -0.39 17.71 -1.33
CA GLN A 41 0.80 18.54 -1.28
C GLN A 41 1.98 17.67 -0.86
N GLY A 42 3.14 17.85 -1.50
CA GLY A 42 4.35 17.07 -1.21
C GLY A 42 4.46 15.79 -2.04
N ASN A 43 5.23 14.83 -1.51
CA ASN A 43 5.45 13.53 -2.15
C ASN A 43 4.36 12.53 -1.78
N TYR A 44 3.95 11.71 -2.74
CA TYR A 44 2.95 10.67 -2.55
C TYR A 44 3.29 9.41 -3.35
N LEU A 45 2.76 8.28 -2.89
CA LEU A 45 2.84 7.01 -3.61
C LEU A 45 1.65 6.87 -4.53
N VAL A 46 1.89 6.43 -5.77
CA VAL A 46 0.88 6.17 -6.77
C VAL A 46 1.16 4.85 -7.47
N ALA A 47 0.16 3.98 -7.52
CA ALA A 47 0.11 2.87 -8.45
C ALA A 47 -0.81 3.30 -9.59
N TYR A 48 -0.26 3.46 -10.79
CA TYR A 48 -1.02 3.79 -11.98
C TYR A 48 -0.89 2.65 -12.98
N ALA A 49 -2.03 2.13 -13.41
CA ALA A 49 -2.06 1.02 -14.33
C ALA A 49 -3.06 1.31 -15.44
N ALA A 50 -2.54 1.63 -16.62
CA ALA A 50 -3.33 1.74 -17.84
C ALA A 50 -3.14 0.46 -18.65
N GLY A 51 -4.19 -0.35 -18.76
CA GLY A 51 -4.13 -1.63 -19.47
C GLY A 51 -3.54 -2.78 -18.65
N ALA A 52 -3.64 -2.72 -17.33
CA ALA A 52 -3.34 -3.85 -16.44
C ALA A 52 -4.31 -5.01 -16.69
N ALA A 53 -3.81 -6.24 -16.54
CA ALA A 53 -4.68 -7.39 -16.45
C ALA A 53 -5.41 -7.41 -15.10
N PRO A 54 -6.59 -8.06 -14.99
CA PRO A 54 -7.31 -8.18 -13.71
C PRO A 54 -6.51 -8.87 -12.59
N SER A 55 -5.50 -9.67 -12.96
CA SER A 55 -4.59 -10.36 -12.05
C SER A 55 -3.45 -9.49 -11.54
N ASP A 56 -3.19 -8.35 -12.18
CA ASP A 56 -2.05 -7.51 -11.83
C ASP A 56 -2.31 -6.83 -10.48
N GLU A 57 -1.26 -6.80 -9.66
CA GLU A 57 -1.28 -6.15 -8.36
C GLU A 57 -0.02 -5.33 -8.16
N ALA A 58 -0.11 -4.36 -7.26
CA ALA A 58 1.00 -3.54 -6.83
C ALA A 58 1.21 -3.72 -5.33
N GLN A 59 2.37 -4.22 -4.91
CA GLN A 59 2.68 -4.45 -3.50
C GLN A 59 3.83 -3.56 -3.01
N PHE A 60 3.59 -2.84 -1.91
CA PHE A 60 4.58 -1.96 -1.27
C PHE A 60 4.73 -2.30 0.20
N ALA A 61 5.89 -2.87 0.57
CA ALA A 61 6.14 -3.39 1.91
C ALA A 61 6.98 -2.43 2.75
N SER A 62 6.66 -2.33 4.04
CA SER A 62 7.52 -1.67 5.03
C SER A 62 8.75 -2.51 5.35
N CYS A 63 9.72 -1.94 6.06
CA CYS A 63 10.68 -2.76 6.80
C CYS A 63 10.00 -3.55 7.91
N SER A 64 10.68 -4.60 8.34
CA SER A 64 10.23 -5.52 9.37
C SER A 64 10.01 -4.81 10.71
N ILE A 65 8.86 -5.09 11.30
CA ILE A 65 8.42 -4.56 12.58
C ILE A 65 8.49 -5.71 13.59
N ALA A 66 9.44 -5.62 14.51
CA ALA A 66 9.59 -6.59 15.59
C ALA A 66 8.65 -6.29 16.77
N CYS A 67 8.16 -7.36 17.39
CA CYS A 67 7.43 -7.39 18.65
C CYS A 67 6.27 -6.38 18.74
N ALA A 68 5.24 -6.56 17.91
CA ALA A 68 3.96 -5.93 18.18
C ALA A 68 3.31 -6.65 19.36
N SER A 69 3.63 -6.26 20.60
CA SER A 69 2.97 -6.75 21.82
C SER A 69 1.50 -6.31 21.93
N SER A 70 1.04 -5.48 20.99
CA SER A 70 -0.30 -4.94 20.87
C SER A 70 -0.77 -4.96 19.41
N PRO A 71 -2.08 -4.83 19.13
CA PRO A 71 -2.59 -4.69 17.77
C PRO A 71 -1.94 -3.52 17.04
N ILE A 72 -1.68 -3.70 15.75
CA ILE A 72 -0.98 -2.72 14.92
C ILE A 72 -2.03 -1.80 14.30
N ARG A 73 -1.93 -0.50 14.58
CA ARG A 73 -2.78 0.53 13.97
C ARG A 73 -2.07 1.13 12.76
N VAL A 74 -2.61 0.90 11.57
CA VAL A 74 -2.10 1.50 10.34
C VAL A 74 -3.02 2.65 9.95
N ARG A 75 -2.44 3.84 9.78
CA ARG A 75 -3.16 5.07 9.47
C ARG A 75 -2.57 5.66 8.20
N ALA A 76 -3.42 5.93 7.22
CA ALA A 76 -2.98 6.45 5.93
C ALA A 76 -3.99 7.44 5.36
N ARG A 77 -3.45 8.42 4.64
CA ARG A 77 -4.22 9.33 3.79
C ARG A 77 -4.20 8.76 2.38
N HIS A 78 -5.36 8.49 1.79
CA HIS A 78 -5.43 7.73 0.55
C HIS A 78 -6.58 8.22 -0.35
N TRP A 79 -6.43 7.90 -1.63
CA TRP A 79 -7.44 8.06 -2.65
C TRP A 79 -7.33 6.88 -3.60
N GLN A 80 -8.45 6.40 -4.09
CA GLN A 80 -8.52 5.32 -5.07
C GLN A 80 -9.62 5.60 -6.09
N SER A 81 -9.46 5.09 -7.31
CA SER A 81 -10.55 5.02 -8.28
C SER A 81 -11.60 4.01 -7.81
N ARG A 82 -12.80 4.08 -8.39
CA ARG A 82 -13.99 3.35 -7.90
C ARG A 82 -13.80 1.84 -7.83
N ASP A 83 -13.15 1.27 -8.83
CA ASP A 83 -13.06 -0.18 -9.02
C ASP A 83 -11.76 -0.76 -8.42
N VAL A 84 -10.85 0.10 -7.95
CA VAL A 84 -9.59 -0.34 -7.35
C VAL A 84 -9.80 -0.78 -5.91
N LEU A 85 -9.25 -1.94 -5.60
CA LEU A 85 -9.19 -2.49 -4.26
C LEU A 85 -7.85 -2.11 -3.62
N LEU A 86 -7.91 -1.29 -2.56
CA LEU A 86 -6.75 -0.92 -1.76
C LEU A 86 -6.83 -1.63 -0.40
N GLN A 87 -5.78 -2.37 -0.06
CA GLN A 87 -5.73 -3.15 1.18
C GLN A 87 -4.41 -2.93 1.92
N VAL A 88 -4.44 -3.19 3.22
CA VAL A 88 -3.26 -3.33 4.05
C VAL A 88 -3.22 -4.72 4.64
N CYS A 89 -2.14 -5.43 4.40
CA CYS A 89 -1.92 -6.80 4.85
C CYS A 89 -0.69 -6.88 5.75
N GLN A 90 -0.57 -8.00 6.45
CA GLN A 90 0.64 -8.43 7.14
C GLN A 90 1.35 -9.48 6.30
N ARG A 91 2.67 -9.52 6.37
CA ARG A 91 3.48 -10.61 5.85
C ARG A 91 4.55 -10.96 6.87
N GLU A 92 4.84 -12.24 7.07
CA GLU A 92 5.97 -12.63 7.92
C GLU A 92 7.28 -12.18 7.28
N SER A 93 8.14 -11.51 8.05
CA SER A 93 9.41 -10.97 7.52
C SER A 93 10.49 -12.03 7.30
N PHE A 94 10.31 -13.23 7.86
CA PHE A 94 11.28 -14.31 7.77
C PHE A 94 10.59 -15.66 7.56
N PRO A 95 11.05 -16.50 6.61
CA PRO A 95 12.11 -16.22 5.62
C PRO A 95 11.67 -15.19 4.57
N ASN A 96 12.60 -14.33 4.12
CA ASN A 96 12.28 -13.13 3.32
C ASN A 96 12.07 -13.43 1.82
N SER A 97 11.32 -14.48 1.49
CA SER A 97 11.04 -14.91 0.12
C SER A 97 9.53 -14.86 -0.17
N VAL A 98 9.17 -14.17 -1.25
CA VAL A 98 7.77 -13.92 -1.66
C VAL A 98 7.00 -15.21 -1.94
N ASN A 99 7.70 -16.29 -2.32
CA ASN A 99 7.10 -17.61 -2.52
C ASN A 99 6.82 -18.39 -1.22
N PHE A 100 7.29 -17.93 -0.08
CA PHE A 100 7.17 -18.65 1.19
C PHE A 100 6.14 -18.02 2.12
N ASN A 101 6.05 -16.68 2.14
CA ASN A 101 5.22 -15.97 3.12
C ASN A 101 4.06 -15.25 2.42
N PRO A 102 2.83 -15.81 2.45
CA PRO A 102 1.66 -15.17 1.85
C PRO A 102 1.24 -13.91 2.61
N LEU A 103 0.40 -13.10 1.97
CA LEU A 103 -0.30 -12.01 2.64
C LEU A 103 -1.32 -12.57 3.63
N LEU A 104 -1.36 -11.99 4.83
CA LEU A 104 -2.19 -12.41 5.96
C LEU A 104 -2.95 -11.21 6.53
N ASN A 105 -4.10 -11.48 7.15
CA ASN A 105 -4.87 -10.50 7.93
C ASN A 105 -5.16 -9.18 7.20
N CYS A 106 -5.43 -9.25 5.90
CA CYS A 106 -5.70 -8.08 5.07
C CYS A 106 -6.94 -7.31 5.54
N GLN A 107 -6.85 -5.99 5.50
CA GLN A 107 -7.96 -5.07 5.78
C GLN A 107 -8.10 -4.09 4.62
N GLU A 108 -9.32 -3.93 4.14
CA GLU A 108 -9.64 -3.07 3.01
C GLU A 108 -9.77 -1.62 3.45
N PHE A 109 -9.29 -0.71 2.60
CA PHE A 109 -9.57 0.70 2.73
C PHE A 109 -10.90 1.00 2.04
N PRO A 110 -11.79 1.77 2.70
CA PRO A 110 -13.07 2.11 2.11
C PRO A 110 -12.88 3.06 0.93
N VAL A 111 -13.66 2.88 -0.14
CA VAL A 111 -13.73 3.86 -1.24
C VAL A 111 -14.28 5.17 -0.67
N VAL A 112 -13.50 6.24 -0.79
CA VAL A 112 -13.84 7.59 -0.30
C VAL A 112 -13.91 8.56 -1.46
N GLN A 113 -14.83 9.54 -1.38
CA GLN A 113 -14.86 10.63 -2.35
C GLN A 113 -13.72 11.60 -2.04
N GLY A 114 -12.74 11.67 -2.94
CA GLY A 114 -11.55 12.48 -2.74
C GLY A 114 -10.58 11.87 -1.72
N LEU A 115 -9.75 12.71 -1.11
CA LEU A 115 -8.63 12.27 -0.29
C LEU A 115 -9.07 12.00 1.16
N GLY A 116 -9.22 10.72 1.52
CA GLY A 116 -9.68 10.30 2.84
C GLY A 116 -8.54 9.99 3.81
N TYR A 117 -8.89 9.91 5.10
CA TYR A 117 -8.03 9.41 6.15
C TYR A 117 -8.66 8.15 6.73
N THR A 118 -7.91 7.05 6.76
CA THR A 118 -8.39 5.76 7.26
C THR A 118 -7.42 5.19 8.28
N GLU A 119 -7.99 4.61 9.33
CA GLU A 119 -7.28 3.77 10.29
C GLU A 119 -7.80 2.34 10.16
N VAL A 120 -6.89 1.38 10.02
CA VAL A 120 -7.17 -0.05 10.12
C VAL A 120 -6.38 -0.67 11.26
N VAL A 121 -6.93 -1.72 11.86
CA VAL A 121 -6.30 -2.43 12.97
C VAL A 121 -5.97 -3.85 12.51
N LEU A 122 -4.69 -4.19 12.57
CA LEU A 122 -4.18 -5.52 12.26
C LEU A 122 -3.85 -6.26 13.57
N PRO A 123 -3.92 -7.59 13.60
CA PRO A 123 -3.62 -8.35 14.81
C PRO A 123 -2.15 -8.21 15.20
N LYS A 124 -1.87 -8.52 16.47
CA LYS A 124 -0.51 -8.53 17.01
C LYS A 124 0.32 -9.64 16.34
N ALA A 125 1.62 -9.40 16.15
CA ALA A 125 2.53 -10.37 15.55
C ALA A 125 3.98 -10.15 16.02
N SER A 126 4.80 -11.20 15.91
CA SER A 126 6.17 -11.22 16.45
C SER A 126 7.18 -10.51 15.54
N LEU A 127 7.15 -10.75 14.23
CA LEU A 127 8.03 -10.11 13.26
C LEU A 127 7.34 -10.10 11.89
N ILE A 128 6.84 -8.93 11.48
CA ILE A 128 6.05 -8.78 10.27
C ILE A 128 6.44 -7.55 9.47
N ASP A 129 6.17 -7.59 8.18
CA ASP A 129 6.11 -6.43 7.30
C ASP A 129 4.64 -6.00 7.15
N ILE A 130 4.43 -4.70 6.98
CA ILE A 130 3.14 -4.13 6.59
C ILE A 130 3.18 -3.92 5.08
N VAL A 131 2.21 -4.47 4.36
CA VAL A 131 2.17 -4.41 2.89
C VAL A 131 0.92 -3.66 2.45
N PHE A 132 1.10 -2.56 1.72
CA PHE A 132 0.01 -1.96 0.94
C PHE A 132 -0.15 -2.72 -0.37
N VAL A 133 -1.38 -3.08 -0.70
CA VAL A 133 -1.72 -3.84 -1.91
C VAL A 133 -2.78 -3.06 -2.67
N ALA A 134 -2.50 -2.76 -3.93
CA ALA A 134 -3.51 -2.27 -4.86
C ALA A 134 -3.74 -3.34 -5.93
N SER A 135 -5.00 -3.73 -6.12
CA SER A 135 -5.42 -4.73 -7.10
C SER A 135 -6.72 -4.31 -7.76
N ASN A 136 -7.15 -5.09 -8.77
CA ASN A 136 -8.31 -4.77 -9.59
C ASN A 136 -8.16 -3.40 -10.30
N LEU A 137 -7.02 -3.19 -10.95
CA LEU A 137 -6.62 -1.93 -11.59
C LEU A 137 -7.21 -1.75 -13.01
N VAL A 138 -8.34 -2.39 -13.31
CA VAL A 138 -8.98 -2.50 -14.64
C VAL A 138 -9.91 -1.33 -14.91
#